data_AF-A0A197ZY49-F1
#
_entry.id   AF-A0A197ZY49-F1
#
_cell.length_a   1.000
_cell.length_b   1.000
_cell.length_c   1.000
_cell.angle_alpha   90.00
_cell.angle_beta   90.00
_cell.angle_gamma   90.00
#
_symmetry.space_group_name_H-M   'P 1'
#
loop_
_entity.id
_entity.type
_entity.pdbx_description
1 polymer ?
#
loop_
_entity_poly.entity_id
_entity_poly.type
_entity_poly.pdbx_seq_one_letter_code
_entity_poly.pdbx_strand_id
1 'polypeptide(L)'
;MTMIYWCNIISAKKLFREFRAWCPLCIHDQLTKYPLPYEPLLWTLEGVRVCTIHNVKLEDHCPICKKQTPYFHCKSPYAFCVNCNAFVGDSRNLIAVQNNNDLDLSNCIGRLITYEKKGAQPNSTTFIEKVGRYIKKNYKSNLSEFSKAIRVPEREVINIFCEGQTPRLETIAKICTHMKKSLHQIAK
;
A
#
# COMPACT_ATOMS: atom_id res chain seq x y z
N MET A 1 -15.81 -5.57 0.87
CA MET A 1 -15.16 -4.58 -0.01
C MET A 1 -14.12 -5.29 -0.86
N THR A 2 -14.01 -5.01 -2.16
CA THR A 2 -13.07 -5.74 -3.05
C THR A 2 -12.37 -4.79 -3.99
N MET A 3 -11.07 -5.01 -4.21
CA MET A 3 -10.21 -4.27 -5.17
C MET A 3 -10.69 -4.39 -6.63
N ILE A 4 -11.68 -5.25 -6.90
CA ILE A 4 -12.29 -5.44 -8.22
C ILE A 4 -12.85 -4.14 -8.80
N TYR A 5 -13.24 -3.16 -7.98
CA TYR A 5 -13.69 -1.87 -8.50
C TYR A 5 -12.58 -1.14 -9.27
N TRP A 6 -11.32 -1.37 -8.90
CA TRP A 6 -10.17 -0.70 -9.46
C TRP A 6 -9.39 -1.55 -10.48
N CYS A 7 -9.88 -2.72 -10.88
CA CYS A 7 -9.13 -3.69 -11.70
C CYS A 7 -8.68 -3.16 -13.06
N ASN A 8 -9.40 -2.18 -13.61
CA ASN A 8 -9.07 -1.57 -14.90
C ASN A 8 -7.98 -0.49 -14.79
N ILE A 9 -7.60 -0.08 -13.57
CA ILE A 9 -6.60 0.97 -13.33
C ILE A 9 -5.39 0.43 -12.58
N ILE A 10 -5.59 -0.54 -11.68
CA ILE A 10 -4.53 -1.07 -10.82
C ILE A 10 -4.09 -2.42 -11.35
N SER A 11 -2.79 -2.57 -11.57
CA SER A 11 -2.20 -3.86 -11.89
C SER A 11 -2.36 -4.84 -10.72
N ALA A 12 -2.74 -6.07 -11.03
CA ALA A 12 -2.70 -7.17 -10.06
C ALA A 12 -1.26 -7.61 -9.72
N LYS A 13 -0.27 -7.19 -10.52
CA LYS A 13 1.15 -7.52 -10.30
C LYS A 13 1.64 -6.91 -9.00
N LYS A 14 2.20 -7.74 -8.11
CA LYS A 14 2.71 -7.33 -6.79
C LYS A 14 1.69 -6.53 -5.97
N LEU A 15 0.41 -6.89 -6.08
CA LEU A 15 -0.64 -6.24 -5.29
C LEU A 15 -0.54 -6.65 -3.81
N PHE A 16 -0.33 -7.94 -3.58
CA PHE A 16 -0.18 -8.53 -2.26
C PHE A 16 1.27 -8.81 -1.93
N ARG A 17 1.58 -8.79 -0.64
CA ARG A 17 2.87 -9.20 -0.10
C ARG A 17 3.08 -10.69 -0.24
N GLU A 18 4.33 -11.06 -0.44
CA GLU A 18 4.77 -12.46 -0.37
C GLU A 18 4.88 -12.93 1.08
N PHE A 19 5.37 -12.04 1.96
CA PHE A 19 5.57 -12.32 3.38
C PHE A 19 4.61 -11.51 4.25
N ARG A 20 4.20 -12.12 5.36
CA ARG A 20 3.38 -11.51 6.38
C ARG A 20 4.08 -10.29 6.98
N ALA A 21 3.32 -9.23 7.20
CA ALA A 21 3.77 -8.04 7.91
C ALA A 21 2.75 -7.64 8.97
N TRP A 22 3.20 -7.07 10.09
CA TRP A 22 2.33 -6.69 11.19
C TRP A 22 2.82 -5.46 11.95
N CYS A 23 1.91 -4.80 12.65
CA CYS A 23 2.26 -3.82 13.67
C CYS A 23 2.25 -4.51 15.03
N PRO A 24 3.38 -4.58 15.76
CA PRO A 24 3.41 -5.21 17.08
C PRO A 24 2.44 -4.56 18.08
N LEU A 25 2.29 -3.24 18.01
CA LEU A 25 1.37 -2.48 18.87
C LEU A 25 -0.09 -2.83 18.58
N CYS A 26 -0.48 -2.95 17.31
CA CYS A 26 -1.84 -3.39 16.95
C CYS A 26 -2.12 -4.81 17.45
N ILE A 27 -1.17 -5.74 17.34
CA ILE A 27 -1.35 -7.10 17.84
C ILE A 27 -1.57 -7.08 19.36
N HIS A 28 -0.74 -6.34 20.10
CA HIS A 28 -0.87 -6.18 21.54
C HIS A 28 -2.22 -5.55 21.94
N ASP A 29 -2.59 -4.44 21.28
CA ASP A 29 -3.87 -3.76 21.48
C ASP A 29 -5.06 -4.68 21.19
N GLN A 30 -4.99 -5.48 20.12
CA GLN A 30 -6.12 -6.30 19.72
C GLN A 30 -6.35 -7.48 20.67
N LEU A 31 -5.29 -8.12 21.17
CA LEU A 31 -5.42 -9.21 22.12
C LEU A 31 -6.02 -8.78 23.46
N THR A 32 -5.82 -7.52 23.84
CA THR A 32 -6.37 -6.98 25.09
C THR A 32 -7.80 -6.47 24.92
N LYS A 33 -8.17 -5.98 23.72
CA LYS A 33 -9.44 -5.29 23.47
C LYS A 33 -10.51 -6.13 22.80
N TYR A 34 -10.14 -7.13 22.00
CA TYR A 34 -11.09 -7.88 21.19
C TYR A 34 -11.09 -9.37 21.53
N PRO A 35 -12.28 -9.98 21.68
CA PRO A 35 -12.39 -11.42 21.91
C PRO A 35 -11.92 -12.24 20.70
N LEU A 36 -11.98 -11.66 19.50
CA LEU A 36 -11.50 -12.28 18.27
C LEU A 36 -10.58 -11.30 17.51
N PRO A 37 -9.26 -11.35 17.74
CA PRO A 37 -8.31 -10.50 17.02
C PRO A 37 -8.23 -10.91 15.54
N TYR A 38 -7.90 -9.95 14.66
CA TYR A 38 -7.89 -10.16 13.22
C TYR A 38 -6.76 -9.39 12.54
N GLU A 39 -6.24 -9.95 11.45
CA GLU A 39 -5.21 -9.26 10.66
C GLU A 39 -5.86 -8.22 9.73
N PRO A 40 -5.45 -6.94 9.81
CA PRO A 40 -5.93 -5.91 8.90
C PRO A 40 -5.57 -6.24 7.44
N LEU A 41 -6.58 -6.20 6.54
CA LEU A 41 -6.38 -6.38 5.10
C LEU A 41 -5.32 -5.42 4.53
N LEU A 42 -5.18 -4.23 5.14
CA LEU A 42 -4.20 -3.23 4.72
C LEU A 42 -2.76 -3.76 4.79
N TRP A 43 -2.42 -4.58 5.78
CA TRP A 43 -1.06 -5.13 5.94
C TRP A 43 -0.71 -6.15 4.88
N THR A 44 -1.69 -6.67 4.14
CA THR A 44 -1.49 -7.69 3.10
C THR A 44 -0.99 -7.08 1.79
N LEU A 45 -1.02 -5.75 1.67
CA LEU A 45 -0.70 -5.02 0.44
C LEU A 45 0.78 -4.62 0.42
N GLU A 46 1.44 -4.88 -0.71
CA GLU A 46 2.90 -4.69 -0.87
C GLU A 46 3.34 -3.25 -0.54
N GLY A 47 2.55 -2.26 -0.96
CA GLY A 47 2.86 -0.84 -0.76
C GLY A 47 2.69 -0.31 0.67
N VAL A 48 2.16 -1.09 1.61
CA VAL A 48 1.87 -0.62 2.98
C VAL A 48 3.02 -1.01 3.90
N ARG A 49 3.92 -0.08 4.20
CA ARG A 49 5.12 -0.32 5.04
C ARG A 49 4.99 0.20 6.47
N VAL A 50 4.00 1.05 6.69
CA VAL A 50 3.78 1.77 7.96
C VAL A 50 2.37 1.51 8.46
N CYS A 51 2.25 1.28 9.76
CA CYS A 51 0.97 1.23 10.43
C CYS A 51 0.37 2.63 10.53
N THR A 52 -0.83 2.83 10.00
CA THR A 52 -1.53 4.13 10.02
C THR A 52 -2.15 4.48 11.37
N ILE A 53 -2.18 3.52 12.31
CA ILE A 53 -2.71 3.72 13.67
C ILE A 53 -1.60 4.18 14.62
N HIS A 54 -0.46 3.49 14.60
CA HIS A 54 0.64 3.74 15.54
C HIS A 54 1.84 4.46 14.93
N ASN A 55 1.84 4.76 13.62
CA ASN A 55 2.92 5.45 12.92
C ASN A 55 4.31 4.81 13.09
N VAL A 56 4.33 3.48 13.15
CA VAL A 56 5.56 2.66 13.19
C VAL A 56 5.67 1.84 11.92
N LYS A 57 6.91 1.46 11.56
CA LYS A 57 7.12 0.49 10.48
C LYS A 57 6.48 -0.85 10.83
N LEU A 58 5.93 -1.52 9.83
CA LEU A 58 5.48 -2.90 9.97
C LEU A 58 6.70 -3.81 10.04
N GLU A 59 6.65 -4.77 10.95
CA GLU A 59 7.63 -5.84 11.06
C GLU A 59 7.22 -7.01 10.17
N ASP A 60 8.18 -7.66 9.53
CA ASP A 60 8.00 -8.85 8.69
C ASP A 60 8.88 -10.03 9.13
N HIS A 61 9.77 -9.81 10.10
CA HIS A 61 10.65 -10.82 10.68
C HIS A 61 10.30 -11.08 12.14
N CYS A 62 10.31 -12.35 12.55
CA CYS A 62 10.10 -12.68 13.96
C CYS A 62 11.19 -12.03 14.84
N PRO A 63 10.85 -11.38 15.97
CA PRO A 63 11.86 -10.74 16.83
C PRO A 63 12.85 -11.74 17.46
N ILE A 64 12.45 -13.01 17.61
CA ILE A 64 13.26 -14.07 18.23
C ILE A 64 14.06 -14.85 17.19
N CYS A 65 13.41 -15.55 16.25
CA CYS A 65 14.11 -16.43 15.31
C CYS A 65 14.52 -15.74 14.00
N LYS A 66 14.15 -14.45 13.81
CA LYS A 66 14.43 -13.64 12.62
C LYS A 66 13.95 -14.25 11.28
N LYS A 67 13.07 -15.25 11.30
CA LYS A 67 12.47 -15.82 10.08
C LYS A 67 11.26 -15.00 9.66
N GLN A 68 11.09 -14.82 8.36
CA GLN A 68 9.85 -14.33 7.75
C GLN A 68 8.83 -15.48 7.66
N THR A 69 7.55 -15.12 7.61
CA THR A 69 6.44 -16.07 7.43
C THR A 69 5.76 -15.76 6.10
N PRO A 70 5.67 -16.71 5.15
CA PRO A 70 4.89 -16.53 3.94
C PRO A 70 3.44 -16.17 4.27
N TYR A 71 2.85 -15.23 3.55
CA TYR A 71 1.50 -14.72 3.87
C TYR A 71 0.43 -15.83 3.81
N PHE A 72 0.53 -16.74 2.84
CA PHE A 72 -0.44 -17.83 2.64
C PHE A 72 -0.19 -19.08 3.50
N HIS A 73 0.54 -18.96 4.60
CA HIS A 73 0.73 -20.10 5.50
C HIS A 73 -0.57 -20.38 6.28
N CYS A 74 -1.34 -21.41 5.86
CA CYS A 74 -2.68 -21.78 6.37
C CYS A 74 -2.80 -21.99 7.90
N LYS A 75 -1.68 -21.95 8.64
CA LYS A 75 -1.63 -22.14 10.08
C LYS A 75 -0.92 -21.00 10.83
N SER A 76 -0.76 -19.81 10.23
CA SER A 76 -0.13 -18.69 10.93
C SER A 76 -1.01 -18.20 12.08
N PRO A 77 -0.62 -18.38 13.36
CA PRO A 77 -1.34 -17.79 14.47
C PRO A 77 -1.24 -16.27 14.36
N TYR A 78 -2.34 -15.55 14.64
CA TYR A 78 -2.37 -14.09 14.53
C TYR A 78 -1.25 -13.39 15.34
N ALA A 79 -0.96 -13.86 16.55
CA ALA A 79 -0.03 -13.19 17.46
C ALA A 79 1.32 -13.90 17.66
N PHE A 80 1.55 -15.04 17.00
CA PHE A 80 2.72 -15.88 17.25
C PHE A 80 3.43 -16.29 15.96
N CYS A 81 4.74 -16.48 16.05
CA CYS A 81 5.56 -16.94 14.94
C CYS A 81 5.31 -18.43 14.66
N VAL A 82 5.07 -18.81 13.39
CA VAL A 82 4.89 -20.22 12.99
C VAL A 82 6.13 -21.10 13.21
N ASN A 83 7.32 -20.49 13.26
CA ASN A 83 8.58 -21.23 13.29
C ASN A 83 9.09 -21.50 14.70
N CYS A 84 8.89 -20.56 15.63
CA CYS A 84 9.42 -20.65 17.00
C CYS A 84 8.38 -20.39 18.08
N ASN A 85 7.12 -20.15 17.69
CA ASN A 85 6.00 -19.86 18.58
C ASN A 85 6.18 -18.62 19.49
N ALA A 86 7.17 -17.77 19.21
CA ALA A 86 7.36 -16.53 19.94
C ALA A 86 6.24 -15.53 19.64
N PHE A 87 5.83 -14.78 20.67
CA PHE A 87 4.90 -13.67 20.53
C PHE A 87 5.51 -12.56 19.66
N VAL A 88 4.74 -12.05 18.70
CA VAL A 88 5.20 -11.03 17.74
C VAL A 88 4.67 -9.61 18.02
N GLY A 89 3.80 -9.45 19.02
CA GLY A 89 3.27 -8.16 19.45
C GLY A 89 4.16 -7.41 20.45
N ASP A 90 5.45 -7.71 20.47
CA ASP A 90 6.41 -7.09 21.37
C ASP A 90 6.89 -5.74 20.80
N SER A 91 6.87 -4.69 21.63
CA SER A 91 7.20 -3.32 21.24
C SER A 91 8.66 -2.92 21.51
N ARG A 92 9.47 -3.84 22.05
CA ARG A 92 10.80 -3.51 22.62
C ARG A 92 11.82 -2.89 21.65
N ASN A 93 11.60 -2.85 20.34
CA ASN A 93 12.51 -2.25 19.36
C ASN A 93 11.80 -1.59 18.15
N LEU A 94 10.67 -0.94 18.37
CA LEU A 94 9.90 -0.35 17.27
C LEU A 94 10.62 0.85 16.63
N ILE A 95 10.66 0.86 15.31
CA ILE A 95 11.16 1.99 14.53
C ILE A 95 10.02 2.96 14.27
N ALA A 96 10.02 4.08 14.99
CA ALA A 96 9.14 5.21 14.70
C ALA A 96 9.43 5.77 13.31
N VAL A 97 8.38 6.12 12.59
CA VAL A 97 8.51 6.70 11.25
C VAL A 97 8.96 8.15 11.36
N GLN A 98 10.14 8.45 10.80
CA GLN A 98 10.70 9.81 10.81
C GLN A 98 10.24 10.66 9.61
N ASN A 99 9.74 10.04 8.53
CA ASN A 99 9.30 10.73 7.32
C ASN A 99 7.86 10.37 6.95
N ASN A 100 7.06 11.37 6.57
CA ASN A 100 5.64 11.14 6.31
C ASN A 100 5.35 10.40 5.00
N ASN A 101 6.32 10.25 4.09
CA ASN A 101 6.08 9.66 2.77
C ASN A 101 5.47 8.25 2.83
N ASP A 102 6.02 7.36 3.66
CA ASP A 102 5.51 5.98 3.76
C ASP A 102 4.18 5.93 4.52
N LEU A 103 3.97 6.85 5.47
CA LEU A 103 2.71 7.01 6.18
C LEU A 103 1.60 7.52 5.26
N ASP A 104 1.88 8.54 4.45
CA ASP A 104 0.98 9.12 3.45
C ASP A 104 0.60 8.07 2.39
N LEU A 105 1.57 7.26 1.98
CA LEU A 105 1.37 6.13 1.07
C LEU A 105 0.42 5.09 1.69
N SER A 106 0.70 4.63 2.91
CA SER A 106 -0.17 3.69 3.65
C SER A 106 -1.59 4.24 3.82
N ASN A 107 -1.72 5.53 4.19
CA ASN A 107 -3.01 6.21 4.31
C ASN A 107 -3.75 6.30 2.98
N CYS A 108 -3.04 6.60 1.90
CA CYS A 108 -3.62 6.63 0.56
C CYS A 108 -4.18 5.26 0.18
N ILE A 109 -3.42 4.19 0.37
CA ILE A 109 -3.87 2.82 0.10
C ILE A 109 -5.07 2.45 0.98
N GLY A 110 -5.04 2.80 2.27
CA GLY A 110 -6.16 2.63 3.19
C GLY A 110 -7.46 3.22 2.65
N ARG A 111 -7.40 4.46 2.17
CA ARG A 111 -8.57 5.13 1.56
C ARG A 111 -9.06 4.47 0.27
N LEU A 112 -8.19 3.80 -0.49
CA LEU A 112 -8.58 3.08 -1.70
C LEU A 112 -9.37 1.81 -1.39
N ILE A 113 -8.97 1.06 -0.35
CA ILE A 113 -9.64 -0.19 0.04
C ILE A 113 -10.97 0.06 0.76
N THR A 114 -11.09 1.17 1.49
CA THR A 114 -12.32 1.57 2.18
C THR A 114 -13.25 2.39 1.28
N TYR A 115 -12.89 2.64 0.02
CA TYR A 115 -13.74 3.41 -0.90
C TYR A 115 -15.00 2.63 -1.25
N GLU A 116 -16.16 3.19 -0.88
CA GLU A 116 -17.45 2.64 -1.26
C GLU A 116 -17.71 2.82 -2.75
N LYS A 117 -18.02 1.71 -3.43
CA LYS A 117 -18.29 1.70 -4.87
C LYS A 117 -19.49 2.59 -5.16
N LYS A 118 -19.29 3.63 -5.97
CA LYS A 118 -20.37 4.51 -6.46
C LYS A 118 -20.23 4.65 -7.97
N GLY A 119 -21.16 4.07 -8.72
CA GLY A 119 -21.22 4.13 -10.18
C GLY A 119 -20.38 3.09 -10.91
N ALA A 120 -20.14 3.33 -12.20
CA ALA A 120 -19.38 2.44 -13.07
C ALA A 120 -17.92 2.29 -12.61
N GLN A 121 -17.27 1.21 -13.05
CA GLN A 121 -15.83 1.05 -12.87
C GLN A 121 -15.08 2.16 -13.62
N PRO A 122 -14.05 2.73 -13.00
CA PRO A 122 -13.27 3.80 -13.62
C PRO A 122 -12.36 3.23 -14.72
N ASN A 123 -12.11 4.04 -15.74
CA ASN A 123 -11.32 3.67 -16.92
C ASN A 123 -9.86 4.13 -16.78
N SER A 124 -8.90 3.28 -17.18
CA SER A 124 -7.49 3.64 -17.27
C SER A 124 -7.23 4.80 -18.22
N THR A 125 -7.94 4.90 -19.34
CA THR A 125 -7.76 6.00 -20.30
C THR A 125 -8.02 7.36 -19.66
N THR A 126 -9.15 7.49 -18.95
CA THR A 126 -9.51 8.72 -18.24
C THR A 126 -8.46 9.07 -17.18
N PHE A 127 -7.99 8.08 -16.42
CA PHE A 127 -6.91 8.27 -15.46
C PHE A 127 -5.63 8.80 -16.14
N ILE A 128 -5.16 8.14 -17.20
CA ILE A 128 -3.96 8.52 -17.95
C ILE A 128 -4.10 9.93 -18.53
N GLU A 129 -5.24 10.27 -19.12
CA GLU A 129 -5.51 11.61 -19.66
C GLU A 129 -5.46 12.70 -18.59
N LYS A 130 -6.06 12.47 -17.42
CA LYS A 130 -6.06 13.45 -16.32
C LYS A 130 -4.66 13.66 -15.75
N VAL A 131 -3.92 12.58 -15.53
CA VAL A 131 -2.55 12.68 -15.04
C VAL A 131 -1.65 13.28 -16.11
N GLY A 132 -1.84 12.93 -17.38
CA GLY A 132 -1.14 13.54 -18.53
C GLY A 132 -1.36 15.05 -18.62
N ARG A 133 -2.59 15.53 -18.42
CA ARG A 133 -2.88 16.98 -18.32
C ARG A 133 -2.15 17.64 -17.15
N TYR A 134 -2.07 16.97 -16.00
CA TYR A 134 -1.32 17.46 -14.84
C TYR A 134 0.19 17.53 -15.14
N ILE A 135 0.75 16.51 -15.79
CA ILE A 135 2.16 16.48 -16.20
C ILE A 135 2.45 17.61 -17.21
N LYS A 136 1.60 17.77 -18.23
CA LYS A 136 1.74 18.87 -19.21
C LYS A 136 1.77 20.24 -18.53
N LYS A 137 0.89 20.46 -17.54
CA LYS A 137 0.78 21.73 -16.81
C LYS A 137 1.97 22.03 -15.89
N ASN A 138 2.42 21.05 -15.10
CA ASN A 138 3.39 21.28 -14.02
C ASN A 138 4.84 20.91 -14.40
N TYR A 139 5.01 20.04 -15.40
CA TYR A 139 6.30 19.49 -15.82
C TYR A 139 6.59 19.74 -17.30
N LYS A 140 5.78 20.53 -18.01
CA LYS A 140 5.95 20.81 -19.45
C LYS A 140 6.07 19.53 -20.30
N SER A 141 5.31 18.49 -19.93
CA SER A 141 5.34 17.16 -20.54
C SER A 141 6.64 16.35 -20.32
N ASN A 142 7.50 16.76 -19.39
CA ASN A 142 8.73 16.05 -19.05
C ASN A 142 8.43 14.85 -18.12
N LEU A 143 8.43 13.64 -18.67
CA LEU A 143 8.20 12.41 -17.91
C LEU A 143 9.36 12.06 -16.98
N SER A 144 10.60 12.42 -17.32
CA SER A 144 11.78 12.18 -16.46
C SER A 144 11.72 13.01 -15.18
N GLU A 145 11.35 14.29 -15.31
CA GLU A 145 11.17 15.18 -14.17
C GLU A 145 10.02 14.74 -13.28
N PHE A 146 8.89 14.34 -13.88
CA PHE A 146 7.76 13.78 -13.15
C PHE A 146 8.13 12.48 -12.41
N SER A 147 8.83 11.56 -13.08
CA SER A 147 9.34 10.31 -12.51
C SER A 147 10.19 10.54 -11.27
N LYS A 148 11.12 11.51 -11.32
CA LYS A 148 11.95 11.90 -10.17
C LYS A 148 11.10 12.47 -9.03
N ALA A 149 10.12 13.31 -9.34
CA ALA A 149 9.24 13.92 -8.33
C ALA A 149 8.43 12.87 -7.55
N ILE A 150 7.87 11.87 -8.24
CA ILE A 150 7.09 10.79 -7.61
C ILE A 150 7.95 9.62 -7.10
N ARG A 151 9.27 9.64 -7.34
CA ARG A 151 10.22 8.57 -6.98
C ARG A 151 9.79 7.19 -7.52
N VAL A 152 9.47 7.16 -8.81
CA VAL A 152 9.12 5.95 -9.57
C VAL A 152 10.08 5.83 -10.75
N PRO A 153 10.59 4.63 -11.09
CA PRO A 153 11.49 4.47 -12.24
C PRO A 153 10.90 5.04 -13.54
N GLU A 154 11.71 5.78 -14.30
CA GLU A 154 11.25 6.47 -15.51
C GLU A 154 10.63 5.52 -16.53
N ARG A 155 11.19 4.31 -16.67
CA ARG A 155 10.63 3.25 -17.51
C ARG A 155 9.19 2.90 -17.12
N GLU A 156 8.87 2.83 -15.83
CA GLU A 156 7.50 2.53 -15.40
C GLU A 156 6.54 3.67 -15.76
N VAL A 157 6.98 4.93 -15.62
CA VAL A 157 6.21 6.10 -16.06
C VAL A 157 5.97 6.07 -17.57
N ILE A 158 7.01 5.80 -18.38
CA ILE A 158 6.88 5.68 -19.83
C ILE A 158 5.89 4.57 -20.21
N ASN A 159 6.00 3.38 -19.61
CA ASN A 159 5.07 2.27 -19.86
C ASN A 159 3.60 2.65 -19.58
N ILE A 160 3.35 3.45 -18.54
CA ILE A 160 1.98 3.88 -18.20
C ILE A 160 1.46 4.87 -19.25
N PHE A 161 2.24 5.91 -19.57
CA PHE A 161 1.76 7.04 -20.38
C PHE A 161 1.93 6.86 -21.89
N CYS A 162 2.86 6.03 -22.34
CA CYS A 162 3.13 5.77 -23.75
C CYS A 162 2.59 4.41 -24.22
N GLU A 163 2.60 3.39 -23.36
CA GLU A 163 2.16 2.03 -23.71
C GLU A 163 0.79 1.66 -23.11
N GLY A 164 0.21 2.52 -22.27
CA GLY A 164 -1.10 2.29 -21.65
C GLY A 164 -1.11 1.18 -20.58
N GLN A 165 0.05 0.81 -20.02
CA GLN A 165 0.11 -0.21 -18.97
C GLN A 165 -0.57 0.24 -17.68
N THR A 166 -1.26 -0.67 -17.01
CA THR A 166 -1.86 -0.36 -15.69
C THR A 166 -0.78 -0.23 -14.62
N PRO A 167 -0.74 0.88 -13.87
CA PRO A 167 0.24 1.09 -12.81
C PRO A 167 0.06 0.13 -11.63
N ARG A 168 1.15 -0.14 -10.89
CA ARG A 168 1.11 -0.85 -9.61
C ARG A 168 0.40 0.00 -8.54
N LEU A 169 -0.12 -0.66 -7.50
CA LEU A 169 -0.80 0.01 -6.39
C LEU A 169 0.08 1.10 -5.75
N GLU A 170 1.37 0.81 -5.53
CA GLU A 170 2.32 1.78 -4.97
C GLU A 170 2.47 3.01 -5.87
N THR A 171 2.59 2.81 -7.18
CA THR A 171 2.75 3.88 -8.18
C THR A 171 1.51 4.77 -8.21
N ILE A 172 0.31 4.20 -8.14
CA ILE A 172 -0.94 4.95 -8.03
C ILE A 172 -0.96 5.79 -6.76
N ALA A 173 -0.61 5.18 -5.63
CA ALA A 173 -0.61 5.88 -4.36
C ALA A 173 0.40 7.04 -4.37
N LYS A 174 1.60 6.86 -4.97
CA LYS A 174 2.59 7.93 -5.20
C LYS A 174 2.07 9.06 -6.09
N ILE A 175 1.34 8.73 -7.17
CA ILE A 175 0.70 9.74 -8.02
C ILE A 175 -0.38 10.51 -7.24
N CYS A 176 -1.22 9.81 -6.47
CA CYS A 176 -2.28 10.39 -5.67
C CYS A 176 -1.75 11.33 -4.58
N THR A 177 -0.72 10.91 -3.84
CA THR A 177 -0.09 11.71 -2.79
C THR A 177 0.57 12.95 -3.40
N HIS A 178 1.29 12.80 -4.51
CA HIS A 178 1.95 13.90 -5.21
C HIS A 178 0.97 14.93 -5.77
N MET A 179 -0.12 14.48 -6.38
CA MET A 179 -1.19 15.36 -6.89
C MET A 179 -2.11 15.91 -5.79
N LYS A 180 -1.96 15.44 -4.54
CA LYS A 180 -2.85 15.74 -3.40
C LYS A 180 -4.33 15.46 -3.73
N LYS A 181 -4.59 14.37 -4.45
CA LYS A 181 -5.94 13.95 -4.90
C LYS A 181 -6.16 12.46 -4.64
N SER A 182 -7.39 12.06 -4.34
CA SER A 182 -7.74 10.64 -4.29
C SER A 182 -7.84 10.03 -5.68
N LEU A 183 -7.65 8.72 -5.80
CA LEU A 183 -7.79 8.03 -7.07
C LEU A 183 -9.17 8.23 -7.69
N HIS A 184 -10.24 8.26 -6.87
CA HIS A 184 -11.59 8.55 -7.36
C HIS A 184 -11.69 9.95 -8.01
N GLN A 185 -11.07 10.97 -7.43
CA GLN A 185 -11.08 12.32 -8.01
C GLN A 185 -10.32 12.39 -9.35
N ILE A 186 -9.30 11.55 -9.52
CA ILE A 186 -8.52 11.48 -10.76
C ILE A 186 -9.27 10.66 -11.82
N ALA A 187 -9.86 9.54 -11.44
CA ALA A 187 -10.40 8.55 -12.38
C ALA A 187 -11.89 8.70 -12.73
N LYS A 188 -12.61 9.64 -12.11
CA LYS A 188 -13.97 10.05 -12.48
C LYS A 188 -13.96 11.04 -13.63
#